data_AF-A0AAW5KG82-F1
#
_entry.id   AF-A0AAW5KG82-F1
#
_cell.length_a   1.000
_cell.length_b   1.000
_cell.length_c   1.000
_cell.angle_alpha   90.00
_cell.angle_beta   90.00
_cell.angle_gamma   90.00
#
_symmetry.space_group_name_H-M   'P 1'
#
loop_
_entity.id
_entity.type
_entity.pdbx_description
1 polymer ?
#
loop_
_entity_poly.entity_id
_entity_poly.type
_entity_poly.pdbx_seq_one_letter_code
_entity_poly.pdbx_strand_id
1 'polypeptide(L)'
;MNDHLIVPEETEPPALMEAKRLNNAYCMEVFEQEADFSDLHHVDLAMAGTHDGKHTVEISADLVDSRLVHQVDGETVSTISCKDLIDLNEYL
;
A
#
# COMPACT_ATOMS: atom_id res chain seq x y z
N MET A 1 -30.48 -30.26 14.39
CA MET A 1 -29.03 -30.15 14.25
C MET A 1 -28.81 -29.07 13.21
N ASN A 2 -28.51 -27.86 13.64
CA ASN A 2 -28.18 -26.78 12.71
C ASN A 2 -26.70 -26.97 12.39
N ASP A 3 -26.43 -27.42 11.17
CA ASP A 3 -25.10 -27.41 10.60
C ASP A 3 -24.69 -25.95 10.45
N HIS A 4 -23.96 -25.43 11.44
CA HIS A 4 -23.27 -24.17 11.31
C HIS A 4 -22.25 -24.34 10.19
N LEU A 5 -22.58 -23.78 9.02
CA LEU A 5 -21.62 -23.37 8.01
C LEU A 5 -20.56 -22.51 8.71
N ILE A 6 -19.46 -23.14 9.10
CA ILE A 6 -18.20 -22.45 9.33
C ILE A 6 -17.76 -22.04 7.94
N VAL A 7 -18.09 -20.81 7.56
CA VAL A 7 -17.30 -20.10 6.56
C VAL A 7 -15.86 -20.12 7.08
N PRO A 8 -14.87 -20.63 6.33
CA PRO A 8 -13.48 -20.44 6.71
C PRO A 8 -13.29 -18.93 6.79
N GLU A 9 -12.95 -18.44 7.98
CA GLU A 9 -12.39 -17.10 8.14
C GLU A 9 -11.07 -17.15 7.35
N GLU A 10 -11.09 -16.67 6.10
CA GLU A 10 -9.87 -16.57 5.29
C GLU A 10 -8.97 -15.55 5.98
N THR A 11 -8.07 -16.07 6.81
CA THR A 11 -7.00 -15.29 7.41
C THR A 11 -6.15 -14.70 6.28
N GLU A 12 -5.93 -13.38 6.32
CA GLU A 12 -5.10 -12.70 5.33
C GLU A 12 -3.74 -13.40 5.18
N PRO A 13 -3.19 -13.50 3.95
CA PRO A 13 -1.87 -14.09 3.74
C PRO A 13 -0.79 -13.40 4.59
N PRO A 14 0.17 -14.13 5.18
CA PRO A 14 1.19 -13.54 6.05
C PRO A 14 1.96 -12.37 5.42
N ALA A 15 2.24 -12.44 4.12
CA ALA A 15 2.93 -11.38 3.40
C ALA A 15 2.09 -10.09 3.29
N LEU A 16 0.76 -10.22 3.12
CA LEU A 16 -0.16 -9.08 3.09
C LEU A 16 -0.29 -8.43 4.47
N MET A 17 -0.39 -9.25 5.52
CA MET A 17 -0.41 -8.75 6.90
C MET A 17 0.86 -7.96 7.23
N GLU A 18 2.03 -8.45 6.79
CA GLU A 18 3.29 -7.73 6.99
C GLU A 18 3.37 -6.46 6.15
N ALA A 19 2.92 -6.46 4.89
CA ALA A 19 2.87 -5.25 4.06
C ALA A 19 2.01 -4.16 4.72
N LYS A 20 0.82 -4.50 5.22
CA LYS A 20 -0.04 -3.57 5.96
C LYS A 20 0.64 -3.07 7.23
N ARG A 21 1.35 -3.93 7.96
CA ARG A 21 2.08 -3.54 9.17
C ARG A 21 3.21 -2.54 8.86
N LEU A 22 3.97 -2.78 7.79
CA LEU A 22 5.07 -1.90 7.34
C LEU A 22 4.53 -0.55 6.88
N ASN A 23 3.56 -0.53 5.97
CA ASN A 23 2.93 0.70 5.49
C ASN A 23 2.34 1.52 6.65
N ASN A 24 1.60 0.87 7.55
CA ASN A 24 1.03 1.56 8.70
C ASN A 24 2.09 2.10 9.66
N ALA A 25 3.17 1.36 9.90
CA ALA A 25 4.26 1.83 10.74
C ALA A 25 4.94 3.06 10.13
N TYR A 26 5.21 3.04 8.82
CA TYR A 26 5.75 4.17 8.09
C TYR A 26 4.82 5.38 8.15
N CYS A 27 3.52 5.20 7.85
CA CYS A 27 2.56 6.29 7.87
C CYS A 27 2.42 6.92 9.26
N MET A 28 2.40 6.09 10.31
CA MET A 28 2.35 6.58 11.69
C MET A 28 3.63 7.31 12.09
N GLU A 29 4.80 6.85 11.67
CA GLU A 29 6.09 7.50 11.98
C GLU A 29 6.24 8.85 11.28
N VAL A 30 5.85 8.93 10.01
CA VAL A 30 6.12 10.10 9.15
C VAL A 30 4.99 11.13 9.20
N PHE A 31 3.74 10.69 9.31
CA PHE A 31 2.55 11.55 9.19
C PHE A 31 1.66 11.54 10.43
N GLU A 32 1.97 10.75 11.46
CA GLU A 32 1.16 10.58 12.67
C GLU A 32 -0.29 10.12 12.36
N GLN A 33 -0.46 9.38 11.27
CA GLN A 33 -1.75 8.83 10.81
C GLN A 33 -1.62 7.38 10.36
N GLU A 34 -2.68 6.61 10.55
CA GLU A 34 -2.76 5.25 10.03
C GLU A 34 -2.80 5.25 8.50
N ALA A 35 -2.26 4.21 7.90
CA ALA A 35 -2.39 3.99 6.45
C ALA A 35 -3.84 3.60 6.11
N ASP A 36 -4.35 4.10 4.99
CA ASP A 36 -5.66 3.69 4.48
C ASP A 36 -5.53 2.42 3.63
N PHE A 37 -6.24 1.37 4.05
CA PHE A 37 -6.27 0.07 3.36
C PHE A 37 -7.62 -0.23 2.70
N SER A 38 -8.47 0.79 2.53
CA SER A 38 -9.76 0.67 1.85
C SER A 38 -9.61 0.28 0.37
N ASP A 39 -8.50 0.65 -0.25
CA ASP A 39 -8.09 0.21 -1.59
C ASP A 39 -6.68 -0.38 -1.55
N LEU A 40 -6.58 -1.71 -1.69
CA LEU A 40 -5.28 -2.39 -1.69
C LEU A 40 -4.50 -2.22 -3.00
N HIS A 41 -5.12 -1.71 -4.08
CA HIS A 41 -4.38 -1.33 -5.28
C HIS A 41 -3.66 0.03 -5.12
N HIS A 42 -4.01 0.80 -4.09
CA HIS A 42 -3.48 2.13 -3.89
C HIS A 42 -3.47 2.52 -2.41
N VAL A 43 -2.42 2.10 -1.71
CA VAL A 43 -2.14 2.54 -0.35
C VAL A 43 -1.16 3.71 -0.42
N ASP A 44 -1.62 4.90 -0.02
CA ASP A 44 -0.80 6.11 0.03
C ASP A 44 0.38 5.93 1.00
N LEU A 45 1.60 6.21 0.51
CA LEU A 45 2.79 6.23 1.35
C LEU A 45 3.28 7.66 1.55
N ALA A 46 3.42 8.46 0.50
CA ALA A 46 3.92 9.82 0.63
C ALA A 46 3.37 10.74 -0.46
N MET A 47 3.13 12.01 -0.11
CA MET A 47 2.71 13.06 -1.05
C MET A 47 3.48 14.35 -0.75
N ALA A 48 3.99 15.01 -1.79
CA ALA A 48 4.70 16.28 -1.68
C ALA A 48 4.44 17.20 -2.89
N GLY A 49 4.31 18.50 -2.64
CA GLY A 49 4.26 19.51 -3.71
C GLY A 49 5.64 19.96 -4.16
N THR A 50 5.79 20.31 -5.44
CA THR A 50 7.00 20.97 -5.95
C THR A 50 7.13 22.38 -5.40
N HIS A 51 8.36 22.91 -5.38
CA HIS A 51 8.64 24.25 -4.83
C HIS A 51 7.84 25.38 -5.49
N ASP A 52 7.53 25.25 -6.78
CA ASP A 52 6.71 26.23 -7.52
C ASP A 52 5.20 26.07 -7.29
N GLY A 53 4.79 25.05 -6.51
CA GLY A 53 3.40 24.76 -6.16
C GLY A 53 2.55 24.27 -7.34
N LYS A 54 3.17 23.88 -8.46
CA LYS A 54 2.44 23.50 -9.67
C LYS A 54 2.19 22.00 -9.78
N HIS A 55 3.09 21.20 -9.23
CA HIS A 55 3.03 19.75 -9.37
C HIS A 55 2.95 19.08 -8.01
N THR A 56 2.23 17.97 -7.97
CA THR A 56 2.21 17.07 -6.81
C THR A 56 2.89 15.78 -7.20
N VAL A 57 3.82 15.33 -6.36
CA VAL A 57 4.47 14.02 -6.46
C VAL A 57 3.91 13.12 -5.38
N GLU A 58 3.58 11.89 -5.75
CA GLU A 58 3.02 10.90 -4.85
C GLU A 58 3.69 9.54 -5.04
N ILE A 59 3.82 8.80 -3.95
CA ILE A 59 4.27 7.41 -3.91
C ILE A 59 3.19 6.59 -3.20
N SER A 60 2.74 5.53 -3.86
CA SER A 60 1.74 4.59 -3.33
C SER A 60 2.16 3.14 -3.57
N ALA A 61 1.65 2.22 -2.75
CA ALA A 61 1.84 0.79 -2.88
C ALA A 61 0.57 0.10 -3.40
N ASP A 62 0.72 -0.71 -4.45
CA ASP A 62 -0.30 -1.64 -4.94
C ASP A 62 0.02 -3.02 -4.36
N LEU A 63 -0.67 -3.38 -3.29
CA LEU A 63 -0.48 -4.62 -2.55
C LEU A 63 -1.09 -5.83 -3.27
N VAL A 64 -1.98 -5.60 -4.23
CA VAL A 64 -2.58 -6.69 -5.03
C VAL A 64 -1.65 -7.11 -6.14
N ASP A 65 -1.10 -6.14 -6.89
CA ASP A 65 -0.20 -6.40 -8.02
C ASP A 65 1.28 -6.31 -7.64
N SER A 66 1.58 -6.20 -6.34
CA SER A 66 2.93 -6.21 -5.78
C SER A 66 3.87 -5.19 -6.45
N ARG A 67 3.54 -3.90 -6.39
CA ARG A 67 4.35 -2.83 -7.00
C ARG A 67 4.31 -1.52 -6.23
N LEU A 68 5.37 -0.74 -6.40
CA LEU A 68 5.45 0.65 -5.95
C LEU A 68 5.17 1.59 -7.13
N VAL A 69 4.25 2.53 -6.96
CA VAL A 69 3.78 3.44 -8.01
C VAL A 69 4.25 4.85 -7.69
N HIS A 70 4.81 5.54 -8.67
CA HIS A 70 5.19 6.95 -8.58
C HIS A 70 4.32 7.77 -9.52
N GLN A 71 3.67 8.78 -8.97
CA GLN A 71 2.75 9.65 -9.72
C GLN A 71 3.21 11.11 -9.67
N VAL A 72 2.94 11.82 -10.76
CA VAL A 72 3.03 13.27 -10.83
C VAL A 72 1.69 13.78 -11.35
N ASP A 73 1.05 14.68 -10.61
CA ASP A 73 -0.28 15.22 -10.93
C ASP A 73 -1.35 14.13 -11.15
N GLY A 74 -1.22 13.02 -10.42
CA GLY A 74 -2.09 11.85 -10.53
C GLY A 74 -1.75 10.90 -11.69
N GLU A 75 -0.85 11.28 -12.61
CA GLU A 75 -0.41 10.43 -13.71
C GLU A 75 0.77 9.54 -13.29
N THR A 76 0.69 8.24 -13.55
CA THR A 76 1.79 7.31 -13.27
C THR A 76 2.98 7.60 -14.19
N VAL A 77 4.09 8.02 -13.60
CA VAL A 77 5.34 8.29 -14.33
C VAL A 77 6.34 7.15 -14.25
N SER A 78 6.25 6.32 -13.20
CA SER A 78 7.12 5.16 -12.99
C SER A 78 6.46 4.12 -12.10
N THR A 79 6.88 2.87 -12.26
CA THR A 79 6.44 1.75 -11.44
C THR A 79 7.63 0.82 -11.20
N ILE A 80 7.77 0.35 -9.96
CA ILE A 80 8.70 -0.73 -9.60
C ILE A 80 7.83 -1.97 -9.34
N SER A 81 7.86 -2.93 -10.27
CA SER A 81 7.12 -4.18 -10.12
C SER A 81 7.96 -5.23 -9.41
N CYS A 82 7.39 -5.84 -8.38
CA CYS A 82 7.99 -6.96 -7.64
C CYS A 82 7.35 -8.28 -8.11
N LYS A 83 8.02 -9.40 -7.82
CA LYS A 83 7.47 -10.72 -8.18
C LYS A 83 6.28 -11.11 -7.30
N ASP A 84 6.28 -10.65 -6.05
CA ASP A 84 5.30 -10.94 -5.01
C ASP A 84 5.39 -9.89 -3.89
N LEU A 85 4.50 -10.02 -2.90
CA LEU A 85 4.46 -9.15 -1.72
C LEU A 85 5.70 -9.26 -0.84
N ILE A 86 6.40 -10.39 -0.82
CA ILE A 86 7.62 -10.53 -0.03
C ILE A 86 8.69 -9.61 -0.61
N ASP A 87 8.84 -9.61 -1.93
CA ASP A 87 9.75 -8.69 -2.62
C ASP A 87 9.32 -7.23 -2.50
N LEU A 88 8.01 -6.94 -2.50
CA LEU A 88 7.51 -5.58 -2.27
C LEU A 88 7.85 -5.09 -0.86
N ASN A 89 7.72 -5.93 0.17
CA ASN A 89 7.96 -5.56 1.56
C ASN A 89 9.39 -5.07 1.83
N GLU A 90 10.37 -5.44 1.00
CA GLU A 90 11.75 -4.92 1.10
C GLU A 90 11.87 -3.44 0.68
N TYR A 91 10.82 -2.85 0.09
CA TYR A 91 10.73 -1.44 -0.30
C TYR A 91 9.88 -0.59 0.67
N LEU A 92 9.17 -1.22 1.61
CA LEU A 92 8.19 -0.57 2.50
C LEU A 92 8.77 -0.22 3.87
#